data_AF-A0A6C0RG23-F1
#
_entry.id   AF-A0A6C0RG23-F1
#
_cell.length_a   1.000
_cell.length_b   1.000
_cell.length_c   1.000
_cell.angle_alpha   90.00
_cell.angle_beta   90.00
_cell.angle_gamma   90.00
#
_symmetry.space_group_name_H-M   'P 1'
#
loop_
_entity.id
_entity.type
_entity.pdbx_description
1 polymer ?
#
loop_
_entity_poly.entity_id
_entity_poly.type
_entity_poly.pdbx_seq_one_letter_code
_entity_poly.pdbx_strand_id
1 'polypeptide(L)'
;MNIIIVIAAFCFMEFVAWSNHKFVMHGFLWKWHRDHHVNDHKKNASQTELYKPGFEKNDYFFLVYAIPAIIVLIIGFFFNISALIALGIGISLYGLTYFAIHDVMIHQRLNIPFLTHTKNKYLKAVREAHLAHHRGKNIRDFDNYGLLIFQFRFLKK
;
A
#
# COMPACT_ATOMS: atom_id res chain seq x y z
N MET A 1 7.30 18.37 19.26
CA MET A 1 6.97 17.45 18.15
C MET A 1 6.05 18.19 17.18
N ASN A 2 6.44 18.39 15.93
CA ASN A 2 5.65 19.16 14.97
C ASN A 2 4.60 18.26 14.28
N ILE A 3 3.41 18.16 14.88
CA ILE A 3 2.32 17.29 14.41
C ILE A 3 1.91 17.63 12.97
N ILE A 4 1.97 18.91 12.57
CA ILE A 4 1.67 19.36 11.21
C ILE A 4 2.60 18.67 10.19
N ILE A 5 3.89 18.54 10.50
CA ILE A 5 4.86 17.86 9.62
C ILE A 5 4.54 16.37 9.51
N VAL A 6 4.15 15.73 10.63
CA VAL A 6 3.72 14.32 10.62
C VAL A 6 2.53 14.11 9.68
N ILE A 7 1.49 14.93 9.82
CA ILE A 7 0.27 14.82 9.01
C ILE A 7 0.58 15.13 7.54
N ALA A 8 1.32 16.20 7.26
CA ALA A 8 1.70 16.57 5.90
C ALA A 8 2.52 15.47 5.22
N ALA A 9 3.50 14.90 5.92
CA ALA A 9 4.30 13.78 5.42
C ALA A 9 3.44 12.54 5.16
N PHE A 10 2.56 12.18 6.10
CA PHE A 10 1.64 11.05 5.94
C PHE A 10 0.75 11.21 4.70
N CYS A 11 0.12 12.38 4.52
CA CYS A 11 -0.75 12.63 3.38
C CYS A 11 0.05 12.66 2.06
N PHE A 12 1.24 13.28 2.06
CA PHE A 12 2.09 13.33 0.87
C PHE A 12 2.57 11.94 0.43
N MET A 13 2.75 11.01 1.37
CA MET A 13 3.12 9.64 1.03
C MET A 13 2.09 8.91 0.19
N GLU A 14 0.80 9.30 0.21
CA GLU A 14 -0.19 8.75 -0.73
C GLU A 14 0.15 9.10 -2.18
N PHE A 15 0.60 10.33 -2.43
CA PHE A 15 1.07 10.74 -3.75
C PHE A 15 2.34 9.97 -4.14
N VAL A 16 3.28 9.81 -3.22
CA VAL A 16 4.51 9.04 -3.45
C VAL A 16 4.17 7.58 -3.78
N ALA A 17 3.31 6.93 -2.99
CA ALA A 17 2.90 5.55 -3.21
C ALA A 17 2.19 5.38 -4.55
N TRP A 18 1.24 6.27 -4.88
CA TRP A 18 0.57 6.28 -6.18
C TRP A 18 1.56 6.39 -7.34
N SER A 19 2.51 7.33 -7.25
CA SER A 19 3.49 7.57 -8.31
C SER A 19 4.44 6.39 -8.49
N ASN A 20 4.93 5.81 -7.39
CA ASN A 20 5.78 4.63 -7.42
C ASN A 20 5.02 3.41 -7.95
N HIS A 21 3.79 3.20 -7.51
CA HIS A 21 2.99 2.07 -7.98
C HIS A 21 2.76 2.18 -9.50
N LYS A 22 2.42 3.37 -10.01
CA LYS A 22 2.21 3.60 -11.44
C LYS A 22 3.48 3.49 -12.28
N PHE A 23 4.53 4.23 -11.93
CA PHE A 23 5.69 4.43 -12.81
C PHE A 23 6.86 3.48 -12.50
N VAL A 24 6.99 3.02 -11.25
CA VAL A 24 8.09 2.14 -10.83
C VAL A 24 7.64 0.69 -10.84
N MET A 25 6.60 0.36 -10.07
CA MET A 25 6.13 -1.03 -9.91
C MET A 25 5.45 -1.55 -11.18
N HIS A 26 4.57 -0.76 -11.80
CA HIS A 26 3.98 -1.10 -13.11
C HIS A 26 4.83 -0.68 -14.31
N GLY A 27 6.01 -0.09 -14.06
CA GLY A 27 7.00 0.25 -15.07
C GLY A 27 8.21 -0.69 -15.03
N PHE A 28 9.38 -0.12 -14.75
CA PHE A 28 10.65 -0.84 -14.88
C PHE A 28 10.86 -1.96 -13.85
N LEU A 29 10.20 -1.91 -12.68
CA LEU A 29 10.23 -2.97 -11.67
C LEU A 29 8.99 -3.89 -11.71
N TRP A 30 8.29 -3.96 -12.85
CA TRP A 30 7.18 -4.91 -13.02
C TRP A 30 7.56 -6.36 -12.74
N LYS A 31 8.80 -6.76 -12.99
CA LYS A 31 9.28 -8.12 -12.65
C LYS A 31 9.19 -8.45 -11.15
N TRP A 32 9.20 -7.43 -10.27
CA TRP A 32 9.05 -7.59 -8.82
C TRP A 32 7.60 -7.48 -8.37
N HIS A 33 6.75 -6.77 -9.12
CA HIS A 33 5.36 -6.55 -8.75
C HIS A 33 4.38 -7.54 -9.41
N ARG A 34 4.78 -8.16 -10.52
CA ARG A 34 3.93 -9.07 -11.30
C ARG A 34 3.45 -10.28 -10.51
N ASP A 35 4.31 -10.86 -9.67
CA ASP A 35 3.96 -12.07 -8.92
C ASP A 35 2.82 -11.81 -7.93
N HIS A 36 2.83 -10.65 -7.30
CA HIS A 36 1.76 -10.16 -6.44
C HIS A 36 0.40 -10.09 -7.19
N HIS A 37 0.37 -9.48 -8.38
CA HIS A 37 -0.84 -9.46 -9.23
C HIS A 37 -1.31 -10.87 -9.60
N VAL A 38 -0.40 -11.75 -10.02
CA VAL A 38 -0.73 -13.12 -10.43
C VAL A 38 -1.28 -13.93 -9.25
N ASN A 39 -0.68 -13.81 -8.08
CA ASN A 39 -1.10 -14.53 -6.88
C ASN A 39 -2.47 -14.06 -6.39
N ASP A 40 -2.73 -12.74 -6.38
CA ASP A 40 -4.04 -12.20 -6.01
C ASP A 40 -5.12 -12.64 -7.01
N HIS A 41 -4.82 -12.66 -8.30
CA HIS A 41 -5.72 -13.23 -9.31
C HIS A 41 -6.04 -14.70 -9.04
N LYS A 42 -5.05 -15.55 -8.79
CA LYS A 42 -5.25 -16.98 -8.51
C LYS A 42 -6.14 -17.18 -7.28
N LYS A 43 -5.85 -16.45 -6.19
CA LYS A 43 -6.63 -16.46 -4.96
C LYS A 43 -8.10 -16.10 -5.19
N ASN A 44 -8.35 -15.12 -6.07
CA ASN A 44 -9.71 -14.65 -6.37
C ASN A 44 -10.43 -15.46 -7.46
N ALA A 45 -9.71 -16.24 -8.29
CA ALA A 45 -10.27 -16.92 -9.47
C ALA A 45 -10.54 -18.43 -9.28
N SER A 46 -9.91 -19.10 -8.32
CA SER A 46 -9.93 -20.57 -8.24
C SER A 46 -10.08 -21.08 -6.80
N GLN A 47 -11.15 -21.84 -6.54
CA GLN A 47 -11.31 -22.67 -5.33
C GLN A 47 -10.51 -23.99 -5.42
N THR A 48 -9.77 -24.23 -6.51
CA THR A 48 -9.14 -25.52 -6.83
C THR A 48 -7.60 -25.50 -6.89
N GLU A 49 -6.96 -24.32 -6.89
CA GLU A 49 -5.50 -24.22 -6.70
C GLU A 49 -5.18 -23.91 -5.23
N LEU A 50 -4.26 -24.68 -4.63
CA LEU A 50 -3.68 -24.36 -3.32
C LEU A 50 -2.89 -23.04 -3.43
N TYR A 51 -3.58 -21.90 -3.25
CA TYR A 51 -2.89 -20.66 -2.90
C TYR A 51 -2.17 -20.88 -1.57
N LYS A 52 -0.84 -20.87 -1.59
CA LYS A 52 -0.02 -20.88 -0.37
C LYS A 52 0.38 -19.45 -0.05
N PRO A 53 -0.09 -18.87 1.07
CA PRO A 53 0.43 -17.60 1.55
C PRO A 53 1.93 -17.73 1.77
N GLY A 54 2.71 -16.79 1.22
CA GLY A 54 4.17 -16.83 1.28
C GLY A 54 4.80 -15.52 0.84
N PHE A 55 6.12 -15.49 0.86
CA PHE A 55 6.91 -14.34 0.42
C PHE A 55 6.69 -14.09 -1.08
N GLU A 56 6.48 -12.83 -1.43
CA GLU A 56 6.37 -12.34 -2.81
C GLU A 56 7.57 -11.43 -3.09
N LYS A 57 8.09 -11.41 -4.30
CA LYS A 57 9.14 -10.45 -4.71
C LYS A 57 8.69 -9.01 -4.49
N ASN A 58 7.38 -8.77 -4.53
CA ASN A 58 6.78 -7.49 -4.16
C ASN A 58 7.18 -7.04 -2.74
N ASP A 59 7.47 -7.96 -1.83
CA ASP A 59 7.91 -7.65 -0.45
C ASP A 59 9.24 -6.90 -0.42
N TYR A 60 10.06 -6.96 -1.48
CA TYR A 60 11.26 -6.12 -1.59
C TYR A 60 10.94 -4.63 -1.53
N PHE A 61 9.76 -4.21 -2.01
CA PHE A 61 9.36 -2.80 -1.96
C PHE A 61 9.15 -2.31 -0.52
N PHE A 62 8.72 -3.17 0.40
CA PHE A 62 8.60 -2.81 1.81
C PHE A 62 9.96 -2.37 2.38
N LEU A 63 11.02 -3.12 2.09
CA LEU A 63 12.38 -2.78 2.51
C LEU A 63 12.87 -1.50 1.83
N VAL A 64 12.70 -1.38 0.51
CA VAL A 64 13.12 -0.20 -0.26
C VAL A 64 12.47 1.08 0.29
N TYR A 65 11.18 1.04 0.65
CA TYR A 65 10.47 2.21 1.15
C TYR A 65 10.62 2.46 2.65
N ALA A 66 11.00 1.45 3.43
CA ALA A 66 11.35 1.64 4.84
C ALA A 66 12.71 2.38 5.00
N ILE A 67 13.66 2.14 4.09
CA ILE A 67 15.01 2.72 4.16
C ILE A 67 15.01 4.26 4.27
N PRO A 68 14.29 5.02 3.40
CA PRO A 68 14.21 6.48 3.53
C PRO A 68 13.69 6.95 4.89
N ALA A 69 12.67 6.29 5.43
CA ALA A 69 12.11 6.62 6.75
C ALA A 69 13.15 6.40 7.85
N ILE A 70 13.86 5.27 7.83
CA ILE A 70 14.91 4.93 8.78
C ILE A 70 16.05 5.95 8.73
N ILE A 71 16.53 6.28 7.52
CA ILE A 71 17.61 7.27 7.34
C ILE A 71 17.20 8.63 7.90
N VAL A 72 15.99 9.11 7.56
CA VAL A 72 15.47 10.39 8.04
C VAL A 72 15.34 10.41 9.57
N LEU A 73 14.88 9.31 10.18
CA LEU A 73 14.79 9.19 11.63
C LEU A 73 16.18 9.19 12.28
N ILE A 74 17.14 8.41 11.76
CA ILE A 74 18.51 8.35 12.28
C ILE A 74 19.14 9.75 12.26
N ILE A 75 19.07 10.45 11.12
CA ILE A 75 19.60 11.81 11.00
C ILE A 75 18.88 12.75 11.97
N GLY A 76 17.55 12.66 12.04
CA GLY A 76 16.74 13.49 12.94
C GLY A 76 17.13 13.32 14.42
N PHE A 77 17.32 12.08 14.88
CA PHE A 77 17.75 11.81 16.25
C PHE A 77 19.21 12.20 16.48
N PHE A 78 20.12 11.84 15.58
CA PHE A 78 21.55 12.10 15.73
C PHE A 78 21.87 13.60 15.83
N PHE A 79 21.21 14.41 14.98
CA PHE A 79 21.40 15.86 14.96
C PHE A 79 20.35 16.63 15.80
N ASN A 80 19.48 15.93 16.54
CA ASN A 80 18.39 16.53 17.32
C ASN A 80 17.45 17.45 16.50
N ILE A 81 17.24 17.13 15.22
CA ILE A 81 16.38 17.90 14.31
C ILE A 81 14.94 17.38 14.42
N SER A 82 14.15 18.01 15.28
CA SER A 82 12.76 17.62 15.56
C SER A 82 11.85 17.55 14.31
N ALA A 83 12.12 18.36 13.30
CA ALA A 83 11.38 18.35 12.03
C ALA A 83 11.63 17.06 11.22
N LEU A 84 12.87 16.55 11.19
CA LEU A 84 13.20 15.29 10.52
C LEU A 84 12.61 14.10 11.27
N ILE A 85 12.62 14.12 12.60
CA ILE A 85 11.95 13.10 13.41
C ILE A 85 10.45 13.06 13.08
N ALA A 86 9.79 14.23 13.04
CA ALA A 86 8.37 14.32 12.68
C ALA A 86 8.09 13.81 11.25
N LEU A 87 8.94 14.17 10.29
CA LEU A 87 8.87 13.68 8.90
C LEU A 87 8.99 12.15 8.84
N GLY A 88 10.01 11.59 9.48
CA GLY A 88 10.25 10.14 9.52
C GLY A 88 9.11 9.37 10.19
N ILE A 89 8.50 9.93 11.24
CA ILE A 89 7.30 9.36 11.88
C ILE A 89 6.12 9.36 10.89
N GLY A 90 5.87 10.46 10.19
CA GLY A 90 4.79 10.54 9.20
C GLY A 90 4.93 9.52 8.07
N ILE A 91 6.15 9.36 7.54
CA ILE A 91 6.46 8.33 6.52
C ILE A 91 6.23 6.92 7.08
N SER A 92 6.72 6.65 8.30
CA SER A 92 6.58 5.33 8.93
C SER A 92 5.12 4.98 9.22
N LEU A 93 4.32 5.94 9.69
CA LEU A 93 2.88 5.75 9.92
C LEU A 93 2.13 5.46 8.62
N TYR A 94 2.49 6.13 7.52
CA TYR A 94 1.92 5.80 6.22
C TYR A 94 2.32 4.39 5.78
N GLY A 95 3.60 4.03 5.88
CA GLY A 95 4.07 2.68 5.56
C GLY A 95 3.34 1.58 6.35
N LEU A 96 3.12 1.79 7.64
CA LEU A 96 2.35 0.88 8.49
C LEU A 96 0.88 0.81 8.05
N THR A 97 0.27 1.96 7.74
CA THR A 97 -1.11 2.03 7.23
C THR A 97 -1.24 1.31 5.89
N TYR A 98 -0.26 1.50 5.00
CA TYR A 98 -0.20 0.86 3.71
C TYR A 98 -0.17 -0.65 3.89
N PHE A 99 0.75 -1.17 4.68
CA PHE A 99 0.86 -2.59 4.97
C PHE A 99 -0.42 -3.18 5.58
N ALA A 100 -1.01 -2.50 6.57
CA ALA A 100 -2.23 -2.97 7.23
C ALA A 100 -3.43 -3.04 6.28
N ILE A 101 -3.57 -2.07 5.38
CA ILE A 101 -4.68 -2.04 4.42
C ILE A 101 -4.41 -2.98 3.24
N HIS A 102 -3.24 -2.86 2.62
CA HIS A 102 -2.85 -3.60 1.43
C HIS A 102 -2.67 -5.10 1.72
N ASP A 103 -1.66 -5.46 2.52
CA ASP A 103 -1.24 -6.85 2.72
C ASP A 103 -2.15 -7.59 3.69
N VAL A 104 -2.63 -6.93 4.73
CA VAL A 104 -3.46 -7.58 5.76
C VAL A 104 -4.94 -7.53 5.41
N MET A 105 -5.53 -6.36 5.17
CA MET A 105 -6.97 -6.27 4.93
C MET A 105 -7.39 -6.74 3.53
N ILE A 106 -6.71 -6.27 2.48
CA ILE A 106 -7.11 -6.53 1.09
C ILE A 106 -6.60 -7.90 0.63
N HIS A 107 -5.28 -8.11 0.66
CA HIS A 107 -4.65 -9.35 0.18
C HIS A 107 -4.68 -10.48 1.21
N GLN A 108 -4.94 -10.18 2.49
CA GLN A 108 -5.01 -11.17 3.58
C GLN A 108 -3.81 -12.12 3.59
N ARG A 109 -2.62 -11.56 3.34
CA ARG A 109 -1.34 -12.28 3.42
C ARG A 109 -0.99 -12.61 4.86
N LEU A 110 -1.47 -11.80 5.80
CA LEU A 110 -1.55 -12.13 7.22
C LEU A 110 -3.01 -12.25 7.65
N ASN A 111 -3.38 -13.39 8.22
CA ASN A 111 -4.74 -13.62 8.71
C ASN A 111 -4.93 -12.96 10.09
N ILE A 112 -5.34 -11.69 10.06
CA ILE A 112 -5.73 -10.92 11.25
C ILE A 112 -7.25 -10.65 11.17
N PRO A 113 -8.09 -11.50 11.79
CA PRO A 113 -9.54 -11.53 11.52
C PRO A 113 -10.29 -10.20 11.71
N PHE A 114 -9.83 -9.35 12.64
CA PHE A 114 -10.45 -8.05 12.91
C PHE A 114 -10.16 -6.98 11.85
N LEU A 115 -9.09 -7.14 11.05
CA LEU A 115 -8.76 -6.24 9.95
C LEU A 115 -9.36 -6.70 8.61
N THR A 116 -9.61 -7.99 8.45
CA THR A 116 -10.09 -8.56 7.17
C THR A 116 -11.59 -8.36 6.91
N HIS A 117 -12.39 -8.23 7.97
CA HIS A 117 -13.86 -8.11 7.90
C HIS A 117 -14.38 -6.76 8.42
N THR A 118 -14.01 -5.68 7.73
CA THR A 118 -14.50 -4.34 8.06
C THR A 118 -15.93 -4.08 7.58
N LYS A 119 -16.74 -3.45 8.44
CA LYS A 119 -18.09 -2.95 8.09
C LYS A 119 -18.06 -1.51 7.54
N ASN A 120 -16.92 -0.83 7.59
CA ASN A 120 -16.78 0.56 7.18
C ASN A 120 -16.92 0.71 5.64
N LYS A 121 -17.82 1.59 5.20
CA LYS A 121 -18.09 1.85 3.78
C LYS A 121 -16.86 2.32 3.01
N TYR A 122 -16.05 3.19 3.61
CA TYR A 122 -14.82 3.69 2.99
C TYR A 122 -13.80 2.56 2.79
N LEU A 123 -13.54 1.75 3.83
CA LEU A 123 -12.57 0.66 3.72
C LEU A 123 -13.03 -0.44 2.74
N LYS A 124 -14.35 -0.66 2.62
CA LYS A 124 -14.90 -1.50 1.56
C LYS A 124 -14.62 -0.92 0.17
N ALA A 125 -14.83 0.38 -0.02
CA ALA A 125 -14.55 1.05 -1.27
C ALA A 125 -13.05 1.02 -1.63
N VAL A 126 -12.16 1.22 -0.66
CA VAL A 126 -10.69 1.04 -0.81
C VAL A 126 -10.39 -0.38 -1.32
N ARG A 127 -10.95 -1.41 -0.67
CA ARG A 127 -10.76 -2.80 -1.09
C ARG A 127 -11.26 -3.07 -2.50
N GLU A 128 -12.45 -2.62 -2.84
CA GLU A 128 -13.02 -2.81 -4.18
C GLU A 128 -12.21 -2.07 -5.26
N ALA A 129 -11.75 -0.86 -4.96
CA ALA A 129 -10.92 -0.07 -5.87
C ALA A 129 -9.57 -0.74 -6.14
N HIS A 130 -8.95 -1.30 -5.10
CA HIS A 130 -7.68 -2.03 -5.21
C HIS A 130 -7.86 -3.36 -5.94
N LEU A 131 -8.88 -4.15 -5.60
CA LEU A 131 -9.18 -5.40 -6.31
C LEU A 131 -9.55 -5.17 -7.78
N ALA A 132 -10.16 -4.03 -8.12
CA ALA A 132 -10.43 -3.67 -9.51
C ALA A 132 -9.15 -3.44 -10.30
N HIS A 133 -8.14 -2.79 -9.70
CA HIS A 133 -6.80 -2.64 -10.27
C HIS A 133 -6.15 -4.00 -10.55
N HIS A 134 -6.20 -4.90 -9.58
CA HIS A 134 -5.69 -6.28 -9.73
C HIS A 134 -6.42 -7.06 -10.82
N ARG A 135 -7.73 -6.88 -11.04
CA ARG A 135 -8.51 -7.69 -11.99
C ARG A 135 -8.19 -7.42 -13.47
N GLY A 136 -7.59 -6.28 -13.82
CA GLY A 136 -7.07 -6.00 -15.17
C GLY A 136 -8.06 -6.12 -16.34
N LYS A 137 -9.37 -5.91 -16.15
CA LYS A 137 -10.37 -6.19 -17.21
C LYS A 137 -10.66 -5.02 -18.15
N ASN A 138 -10.50 -3.76 -17.72
CA ASN A 138 -10.82 -2.58 -18.52
C ASN A 138 -9.76 -1.48 -18.35
N ILE A 139 -9.51 -0.68 -19.37
CA ILE A 139 -8.51 0.42 -19.35
C ILE A 139 -8.75 1.44 -18.21
N ARG A 140 -10.00 1.58 -17.77
CA ARG A 140 -10.41 2.47 -16.67
C ARG A 140 -10.10 1.90 -15.27
N ASP A 141 -10.03 0.57 -15.15
CA ASP A 141 -9.74 -0.12 -13.88
C ASP A 141 -8.23 -0.17 -13.60
N PHE A 142 -7.42 -0.12 -14.66
CA PHE A 142 -5.96 0.08 -14.57
C PHE A 142 -5.55 1.49 -14.11
N ASP A 143 -6.45 2.48 -14.12
CA ASP A 143 -6.15 3.85 -13.73
C ASP A 143 -6.25 4.10 -12.20
N ASN A 144 -6.13 3.05 -11.37
CA ASN A 144 -6.11 3.20 -9.91
C ASN A 144 -4.84 2.61 -9.28
N TYR A 145 -3.86 3.46 -9.02
CA TYR A 145 -2.59 3.09 -8.39
C TYR A 145 -2.49 3.55 -6.92
N GLY A 146 -3.50 4.29 -6.43
CA GLY A 146 -3.54 4.78 -5.06
C GLY A 146 -4.14 3.75 -4.13
N LEU A 147 -3.84 3.88 -2.83
CA LEU A 147 -4.39 3.00 -1.80
C LEU A 147 -5.54 3.67 -1.07
N LEU A 148 -5.30 4.86 -0.51
CA LEU A 148 -6.30 5.61 0.25
C LEU A 148 -7.11 6.53 -0.66
N ILE A 149 -6.49 7.08 -1.70
CA ILE A 149 -7.15 7.94 -2.67
C ILE A 149 -7.41 7.13 -3.94
N PHE A 150 -8.69 6.98 -4.25
CA PHE A 150 -9.17 6.19 -5.38
C PHE A 150 -10.35 6.90 -6.06
N GLN A 151 -10.77 6.38 -7.20
CA GLN A 151 -11.82 6.98 -8.02
C GLN A 151 -13.18 6.95 -7.32
N PHE A 152 -13.92 8.07 -7.34
CA PHE A 152 -15.19 8.25 -6.60
C PHE A 152 -16.28 7.20 -6.90
N ARG A 153 -16.23 6.53 -8.06
CA ARG A 153 -17.18 5.48 -8.44
C ARG A 153 -17.25 4.30 -7.46
N PHE A 154 -16.17 4.04 -6.71
CA PHE A 154 -16.15 2.95 -5.73
C PHE A 154 -16.87 3.29 -4.42
N LEU A 155 -17.14 4.57 -4.13
CA LEU A 155 -17.93 5.00 -2.97
C LEU A 155 -19.46 4.94 -3.20
N LYS A 156 -19.89 4.84 -4.47
CA LYS A 156 -21.31 4.87 -4.86
C LYS A 156 -21.96 3.48 -4.97
N LYS A 157 -21.18 2.41 -4.78
CA LYS A 157 -21.69 1.03 -4.69
C LYS A 157 -22.03 0.70 -3.25
#